data_AF-A0A2N9DVK9-F1
#
_entry.id   AF-A0A2N9DVK9-F1
#
_cell.length_a   1.000
_cell.length_b   1.000
_cell.length_c   1.000
_cell.angle_alpha   90.00
_cell.angle_beta   90.00
_cell.angle_gamma   90.00
#
_symmetry.space_group_name_H-M   'P 1'
#
loop_
_entity.id
_entity.type
_entity.pdbx_description
1 polymer ?
#
loop_
_entity_poly.entity_id
_entity_poly.type
_entity_poly.pdbx_seq_one_letter_code
_entity_poly.pdbx_strand_id
1 'polypeptide(L)' 'MKAPTLFDYDADGVAFFKPDQNQGQVPIDNPRDQIAFKSAYTACPTGAIVRQSTPFSS' A
#
# COMPACT_ATOMS: atom_id res chain seq x y z
N MET A 1 -6.23 -9.09 -6.89
CA MET A 1 -5.55 -8.09 -6.04
C MET A 1 -6.07 -6.70 -6.41
N LYS A 2 -6.31 -5.80 -5.44
CA LYS A 2 -6.66 -4.39 -5.69
C LYS A 2 -5.37 -3.56 -5.74
N ALA A 3 -5.30 -2.57 -6.63
CA ALA A 3 -4.12 -1.70 -6.83
C ALA A 3 -2.80 -2.45 -7.14
N PRO A 4 -2.73 -3.24 -8.24
CA PRO A 4 -1.53 -4.03 -8.59
C PRO A 4 -0.29 -3.19 -8.96
N THR A 5 -0.46 -1.88 -9.17
CA THR A 5 0.65 -0.93 -9.33
C THR A 5 1.32 -0.58 -8.01
N LEU A 6 0.62 -0.76 -6.88
CA LEU A 6 1.07 -0.36 -5.55
C LEU A 6 1.42 -1.54 -4.64
N PHE A 7 0.71 -2.65 -4.80
CA PHE A 7 0.93 -3.84 -3.97
C PHE A 7 1.36 -5.03 -4.82
N ASP A 8 2.20 -5.86 -4.25
CA ASP A 8 2.55 -7.18 -4.77
C ASP A 8 2.62 -8.18 -3.61
N TYR A 9 2.85 -9.45 -3.93
CA TYR A 9 3.17 -10.48 -2.94
C TYR A 9 4.64 -10.89 -3.06
N ASP A 10 5.29 -11.13 -1.92
CA ASP A 10 6.60 -11.76 -1.89
C ASP A 10 6.51 -13.28 -2.10
N ALA A 11 7.65 -13.98 -1.98
CA ALA A 11 7.74 -15.43 -2.19
C ALA A 11 6.91 -16.24 -1.17
N ASP A 12 6.65 -15.68 0.00
CA ASP A 12 5.85 -16.30 1.07
C ASP A 12 4.36 -15.94 0.94
N GLY A 13 3.99 -15.15 -0.08
CA GLY A 13 2.61 -14.72 -0.31
C GLY A 13 2.19 -13.54 0.58
N VAL A 14 3.13 -12.82 1.20
CA VAL A 14 2.85 -11.65 2.04
C VAL A 14 2.79 -10.39 1.18
N ALA A 15 1.71 -9.61 1.35
CA ALA A 15 1.53 -8.38 0.60
C ALA A 15 2.51 -7.30 1.07
N PHE A 16 3.10 -6.57 0.13
CA PHE A 16 3.99 -5.45 0.44
C PHE A 16 3.73 -4.25 -0.48
N PHE A 17 4.02 -3.05 0.02
CA PHE A 17 3.94 -1.82 -0.78
C PHE A 17 5.20 -1.68 -1.66
N LYS A 18 5.02 -1.74 -2.97
CA LYS A 18 6.11 -1.79 -3.97
C LYS A 18 7.00 -0.54 -3.97
N PRO A 19 6.46 0.70 -3.90
CA PRO A 19 7.25 1.91 -4.12
C PRO A 19 8.42 2.12 -3.16
N ASP A 20 8.35 1.59 -1.94
CA ASP A 20 9.41 1.71 -0.94
C ASP A 20 9.73 0.39 -0.21
N GLN A 21 9.32 -0.73 -0.78
CA GLN A 21 9.49 -2.05 -0.16
C GLN A 21 8.89 -2.12 1.25
N ASN A 22 7.68 -1.58 1.42
CA ASN A 22 6.91 -1.59 2.66
C ASN A 22 7.52 -0.78 3.81
N GLN A 23 8.37 0.21 3.52
CA GLN A 23 8.99 1.08 4.53
C GLN A 23 8.09 2.26 4.94
N GLY A 24 7.04 2.56 4.17
CA GLY A 24 6.09 3.62 4.49
C GLY A 24 6.70 5.03 4.49
N GLN A 25 7.69 5.26 3.62
CA GLN A 25 8.42 6.52 3.49
C GLN A 25 8.05 7.30 2.22
N VAL A 26 7.62 6.62 1.16
CA VAL A 26 7.36 7.26 -0.14
C VAL A 26 5.87 7.65 -0.25
N PRO A 27 5.56 8.94 -0.53
CA PRO A 27 4.18 9.36 -0.74
C PRO A 27 3.61 8.83 -2.06
N ILE A 28 2.28 8.68 -2.12
CA ILE A 28 1.55 8.35 -3.36
C ILE A 28 1.09 9.65 -4.01
N ASP A 29 1.89 10.22 -4.90
CA ASP A 29 1.60 11.54 -5.50
C ASP A 29 0.56 11.49 -6.63
N ASN A 30 0.50 10.37 -7.36
CA ASN A 30 -0.43 10.21 -8.48
C ASN A 30 -1.88 10.04 -7.97
N PRO A 31 -2.83 10.93 -8.34
CA PRO A 31 -4.21 10.82 -7.89
C PRO A 31 -4.90 9.49 -8.27
N ARG A 32 -4.54 8.89 -9.41
CA ARG A 32 -5.08 7.58 -9.81
C ARG A 32 -4.64 6.49 -8.85
N ASP A 33 -3.38 6.52 -8.44
CA ASP A 33 -2.84 5.57 -7.48
C ASP A 33 -3.40 5.80 -6.08
N GLN A 34 -3.68 7.05 -5.67
CA GLN A 34 -4.39 7.33 -4.42
C GLN A 34 -5.81 6.71 -4.39
N ILE A 35 -6.54 6.76 -5.51
CA ILE A 35 -7.86 6.12 -5.64
C ILE A 35 -7.73 4.59 -5.57
N ALA A 36 -6.72 4.04 -6.25
CA ALA A 36 -6.44 2.61 -6.22
C ALA A 36 -6.07 2.15 -4.79
N PHE A 37 -5.20 2.89 -4.11
CA PHE A 37 -4.84 2.68 -2.70
C PHE A 37 -6.08 2.68 -1.81
N LYS A 38 -6.94 3.71 -1.91
CA LYS A 38 -8.17 3.79 -1.12
C LYS A 38 -9.04 2.56 -1.32
N SER A 39 -9.17 2.09 -2.56
CA SER A 39 -9.95 0.89 -2.88
C SER A 39 -9.37 -0.38 -2.24
N ALA A 40 -8.04 -0.53 -2.24
CA ALA A 40 -7.37 -1.64 -1.58
C ALA A 40 -7.49 -1.57 -0.05
N TYR A 41 -7.23 -0.40 0.53
CA TYR A 41 -7.36 -0.10 1.96
C TYR A 41 -8.76 -0.46 2.49
N THR A 42 -9.83 -0.01 1.81
CA THR A 42 -11.21 -0.29 2.27
C THR A 42 -11.66 -1.73 2.04
N ALA A 43 -11.06 -2.43 1.09
CA ALA A 43 -11.42 -3.81 0.77
C ALA A 43 -10.64 -4.85 1.60
N CYS A 44 -9.58 -4.43 2.31
CA CYS A 44 -8.75 -5.33 3.09
C CYS A 44 -9.51 -5.86 4.31
N PRO A 45 -9.85 -7.17 4.38
CA PRO A 45 -10.68 -7.71 5.45
C PRO A 45 -9.98 -7.74 6.81
N THR A 46 -8.64 -7.77 6.82
CA THR A 46 -7.81 -7.85 8.02
C THR A 46 -7.37 -6.49 8.54
N GLY A 47 -7.59 -5.41 7.78
CA GLY A 47 -7.06 -4.08 8.11
C GLY A 47 -5.53 -3.97 8.01
N ALA A 48 -4.86 -4.90 7.30
CA ALA A 48 -3.40 -4.94 7.18
C ALA A 48 -2.81 -3.78 6.35
N ILE A 49 -3.60 -3.14 5.49
CA ILE A 49 -3.18 -1.95 4.76
C ILE A 49 -3.44 -0.74 5.66
N VAL A 50 -2.38 -0.02 6.03
CA VAL A 50 -2.44 1.16 6.91
C VAL A 50 -2.07 2.44 6.15
N ARG A 51 -2.43 3.61 6.71
CA ARG A 51 -2.11 4.92 6.12
C ARG A 51 -1.84 5.97 7.20
N GLN A 52 -0.96 6.93 6.89
CA GLN A 52 -0.71 8.13 7.68
C GLN A 52 -0.47 9.31 6.73
N SER A 53 -0.61 10.53 7.23
CA SER A 53 -0.31 11.77 6.47
C SER A 53 1.18 12.15 6.53
N THR A 54 1.97 11.41 7.28
CA THR A 54 3.43 11.55 7.45
C THR A 54 4.07 10.17 7.32
N PRO A 55 5.37 10.07 7.00
CA PRO A 55 6.09 8.80 6.98
C PRO A 55 5.98 8.03 8.29
N PHE A 56 5.96 6.70 8.21
CA PHE A 56 5.96 5.84 9.39
C PHE A 56 7.32 5.90 10.10
N SER A 57 7.32 5.88 11.43
CA SER A 57 8.57 5.76 12.20
C SER A 57 9.04 4.31 12.18
N SER A 58 10.33 4.09 11.88
CA SER A 58 10.97 2.77 11.95
C SER A 58 11.12 2.27 13.38
#